data_AF-A0A5D0P1L9-F1
#
_entry.id   AF-A0A5D0P1L9-F1
#
_cell.length_a   1.000
_cell.length_b   1.000
_cell.length_c   1.000
_cell.angle_alpha   90.00
_cell.angle_beta   90.00
_cell.angle_gamma   90.00
#
_symmetry.space_group_name_H-M   'P 1'
#
loop_
_entity.id
_entity.type
_entity.pdbx_description
1 polymer ?
#
loop_
_entity_poly.entity_id
_entity_poly.type
_entity_poly.pdbx_seq_one_letter_code
_entity_poly.pdbx_strand_id
1 'polypeptide(L)'
;MRRGRAQARLELEAALEGEADRLQAAKQAHADHPSEETRAARRAEMESLAETRSWLRALHAIGKAEREITRLASRGATADEIRPYEQQITHIRAVHGPLIDAMAQLASAPAAEAGGELPPGAAEAAPPVVRGRARFGKGGDV
;
A
#
# COMPACT_ATOMS: atom_id res chain seq x y z
N MET A 1 -15.94 -18.05 -3.92
CA MET A 1 -14.76 -17.15 -4.02
C MET A 1 -14.87 -15.89 -3.13
N ARG A 2 -15.01 -16.03 -1.80
CA ARG A 2 -15.01 -14.88 -0.87
C ARG A 2 -13.72 -14.74 -0.06
N ARG A 3 -13.01 -15.84 0.22
CA ARG A 3 -11.75 -15.86 0.98
C ARG A 3 -10.62 -15.08 0.28
N GLY A 4 -10.45 -15.23 -1.04
CA GLY A 4 -9.38 -14.53 -1.78
C GLY A 4 -9.50 -13.00 -1.82
N ARG A 5 -10.72 -12.43 -1.79
CA ARG A 5 -10.92 -10.97 -1.83
C ARG A 5 -10.64 -10.28 -0.49
N ALA A 6 -10.94 -10.96 0.62
CA ALA A 6 -10.63 -10.46 1.95
C ALA A 6 -9.12 -10.54 2.21
N GLN A 7 -8.48 -11.63 1.78
CA GLN A 7 -7.04 -11.81 1.84
C GLN A 7 -6.27 -10.72 1.07
N ALA A 8 -6.62 -10.51 -0.20
CA ALA A 8 -5.98 -9.49 -1.03
C ALA A 8 -6.16 -8.07 -0.48
N ARG A 9 -7.26 -7.81 0.25
CA ARG A 9 -7.47 -6.52 0.93
C ARG A 9 -6.54 -6.36 2.13
N LEU A 10 -6.35 -7.41 2.93
CA LEU A 10 -5.47 -7.38 4.10
C LEU A 10 -4.00 -7.23 3.70
N GLU A 11 -3.54 -7.97 2.69
CA GLU A 11 -2.18 -7.87 2.15
C GLU A 11 -1.87 -6.45 1.67
N LEU A 12 -2.88 -5.78 1.13
CA LEU A 12 -2.80 -4.47 0.54
C LEU A 12 -2.92 -3.33 1.57
N GLU A 13 -3.69 -3.55 2.64
CA GLU A 13 -3.65 -2.71 3.86
C GLU A 13 -2.27 -2.83 4.54
N ALA A 14 -1.68 -4.03 4.62
CA ALA A 14 -0.34 -4.24 5.16
C ALA A 14 0.76 -3.57 4.31
N ALA A 15 0.64 -3.59 2.98
CA ALA A 15 1.56 -2.89 2.09
C ALA A 15 1.55 -1.37 2.35
N LEU A 16 0.37 -0.77 2.54
CA LEU A 16 0.26 0.65 2.90
C LEU A 16 0.88 0.99 4.25
N GLU A 17 0.73 0.10 5.23
CA GLU A 17 1.32 0.26 6.55
C GLU A 17 2.85 0.25 6.47
N GLY A 18 3.43 -0.72 5.75
CA GLY A 18 4.88 -0.80 5.52
C GLY A 18 5.47 0.38 4.74
N GLU A 19 4.74 0.96 3.79
CA GLU A 19 5.13 2.21 3.09
C GLU A 19 5.04 3.42 4.03
N ALA A 20 4.01 3.49 4.88
CA ALA A 20 3.86 4.57 5.85
C ALA A 20 4.97 4.55 6.92
N ASP A 21 5.36 3.37 7.38
CA ASP A 21 6.46 3.18 8.33
C ASP A 21 7.81 3.59 7.74
N ARG A 22 8.10 3.20 6.48
CA ARG A 22 9.31 3.64 5.77
C ARG A 22 9.36 5.15 5.59
N LEU A 23 8.25 5.78 5.19
CA LEU A 23 8.18 7.24 5.12
C LEU A 23 8.40 7.89 6.50
N GLN A 24 7.88 7.31 7.57
CA GLN A 24 8.08 7.82 8.92
C GLN A 24 9.54 7.69 9.36
N ALA A 25 10.20 6.57 9.07
CA ALA A 25 11.62 6.39 9.30
C ALA A 25 12.47 7.41 8.51
N ALA A 26 12.16 7.65 7.24
CA ALA A 26 12.87 8.64 6.43
C ALA A 26 12.65 10.08 6.91
N LYS A 27 11.44 10.41 7.41
CA LYS A 27 11.17 11.70 8.06
C LYS A 27 12.00 11.88 9.32
N GLN A 28 12.12 10.83 10.14
CA GLN A 28 12.91 10.85 11.36
C GLN A 28 14.41 11.01 11.05
N ALA A 29 14.95 10.23 10.10
CA ALA A 29 16.33 10.34 9.66
C ALA A 29 16.68 11.75 9.15
N HIS A 30 15.77 12.40 8.41
CA HIS A 30 15.95 13.78 7.99
C HIS A 30 15.87 14.80 9.14
N ALA A 31 15.04 14.54 10.15
CA ALA A 31 14.94 15.39 11.33
C ALA A 31 16.20 15.30 12.20
N ASP A 32 16.77 14.10 12.34
CA ASP A 32 17.99 13.86 13.12
C ASP A 32 19.25 14.37 12.39
N HIS A 33 19.32 14.15 11.07
CA HIS A 33 20.46 14.52 10.24
C HIS A 33 20.01 15.16 8.90
N PRO A 34 19.73 16.47 8.90
CA PRO A 34 19.27 17.15 7.68
C PRO A 34 20.42 17.29 6.67
N SER A 35 20.36 16.51 5.59
CA SER A 35 21.29 16.53 4.47
C SER A 35 20.52 16.45 3.13
N GLU A 36 21.21 16.65 2.00
CA GLU A 36 20.63 16.38 0.67
C GLU A 36 20.23 14.91 0.53
N GLU A 37 21.05 14.01 1.07
CA GLU A 37 20.81 12.57 1.04
C GLU A 37 19.54 12.19 1.82
N THR A 38 19.38 12.65 3.07
CA THR A 38 18.17 12.34 3.86
C THR A 38 16.93 13.02 3.28
N ARG A 39 17.09 14.16 2.61
CA ARG A 39 16.00 14.82 1.88
C ARG A 39 15.60 14.03 0.63
N ALA A 40 16.56 13.52 -0.12
CA ALA A 40 16.32 12.68 -1.30
C ALA A 40 15.63 11.37 -0.90
N ALA A 41 16.12 10.69 0.14
CA ALA A 41 15.49 9.49 0.70
C ALA A 41 14.03 9.77 1.12
N ARG A 42 13.78 10.86 1.84
CA ARG A 42 12.41 11.26 2.20
C ARG A 42 11.51 11.51 0.97
N ARG A 43 12.04 12.12 -0.09
CA ARG A 43 11.27 12.34 -1.34
C ARG A 43 10.93 11.02 -2.01
N ALA A 44 11.90 10.11 -2.12
CA ALA A 44 11.69 8.78 -2.69
C ALA A 44 10.60 8.01 -1.93
N GLU A 45 10.61 8.02 -0.59
CA GLU A 45 9.56 7.36 0.20
C GLU A 45 8.19 8.04 0.06
N MET A 46 8.14 9.37 -0.10
CA MET A 46 6.88 10.07 -0.39
C MET A 46 6.33 9.70 -1.77
N GLU A 47 7.20 9.58 -2.76
CA GLU A 47 6.85 9.16 -4.12
C GLU A 47 6.34 7.72 -4.13
N SER A 48 7.05 6.80 -3.46
CA SER A 48 6.62 5.40 -3.28
C SER A 48 5.21 5.31 -2.68
N LEU A 49 4.97 5.99 -1.55
CA LEU A 49 3.64 6.00 -0.92
C LEU A 49 2.56 6.63 -1.83
N ALA A 50 2.91 7.64 -2.62
CA ALA A 50 2.00 8.26 -3.57
C ALA A 50 1.64 7.30 -4.71
N GLU A 51 2.61 6.56 -5.23
CA GLU A 51 2.41 5.51 -6.23
C GLU A 51 1.52 4.39 -5.70
N THR A 52 1.80 3.87 -4.50
CA THR A 52 0.94 2.85 -3.86
C THR A 52 -0.49 3.35 -3.74
N ARG A 53 -0.70 4.58 -3.22
CA ARG A 53 -2.05 5.16 -3.11
C ARG A 53 -2.74 5.34 -4.46
N SER A 54 -1.99 5.74 -5.49
CA SER A 54 -2.49 5.88 -6.86
C SER A 54 -2.98 4.53 -7.41
N TRP A 55 -2.18 3.47 -7.24
CA TRP A 55 -2.53 2.10 -7.58
C TRP A 55 -3.82 1.63 -6.91
N LEU A 56 -3.98 1.88 -5.61
CA LEU A 56 -5.20 1.49 -4.88
C LEU A 56 -6.46 2.19 -5.35
N ARG A 57 -6.35 3.48 -5.67
CA ARG A 57 -7.46 4.23 -6.24
C ARG A 57 -7.85 3.67 -7.60
N ALA A 58 -6.88 3.30 -8.44
CA ALA A 58 -7.11 2.65 -9.72
C ALA A 58 -7.84 1.31 -9.57
N LEU A 59 -7.38 0.42 -8.69
CA LEU A 59 -8.04 -0.87 -8.41
C LEU A 59 -9.47 -0.69 -7.90
N HIS A 60 -9.68 0.26 -6.97
CA HIS A 60 -11.00 0.56 -6.45
C HIS A 60 -11.94 1.09 -7.54
N ALA A 61 -11.45 1.96 -8.42
CA ALA A 61 -12.21 2.50 -9.54
C ALA A 61 -12.60 1.41 -10.56
N ILE A 62 -11.68 0.49 -10.90
CA ILE A 62 -11.97 -0.67 -11.74
C ILE A 62 -13.07 -1.52 -11.09
N GLY A 63 -12.91 -1.91 -9.83
CA GLY A 63 -13.89 -2.74 -9.15
C GLY A 63 -15.26 -2.07 -9.01
N LYS A 64 -15.31 -0.73 -8.91
CA LYS A 64 -16.57 0.03 -8.94
C LYS A 64 -17.23 -0.05 -10.31
N ALA A 65 -16.48 0.17 -11.38
CA ALA A 65 -16.97 0.08 -12.76
C ALA A 65 -17.46 -1.34 -13.09
N GLU A 66 -16.74 -2.39 -12.69
CA GLU A 66 -17.16 -3.78 -12.91
C GLU A 66 -18.48 -4.14 -12.22
N ARG A 67 -18.67 -3.67 -10.97
CA ARG A 67 -19.94 -3.84 -10.23
C ARG A 67 -21.09 -3.14 -10.94
N GLU A 68 -20.81 -1.97 -11.50
CA GLU A 68 -21.79 -1.16 -12.19
C GLU A 68 -22.20 -1.78 -13.52
N ILE A 69 -21.23 -2.31 -14.30
CA ILE A 69 -21.48 -3.12 -15.49
C ILE A 69 -22.36 -4.33 -15.14
N THR A 70 -22.01 -5.07 -14.07
CA THR A 70 -22.80 -6.24 -13.62
C THR A 70 -24.23 -5.83 -13.25
N ARG A 71 -24.39 -4.70 -12.54
CA ARG A 71 -25.69 -4.15 -12.16
C ARG A 71 -26.52 -3.79 -13.38
N LEU A 72 -25.93 -3.11 -14.36
CA LEU A 72 -26.58 -2.70 -15.60
C LEU A 72 -26.96 -3.92 -16.46
N ALA A 73 -26.04 -4.86 -16.64
CA ALA A 73 -26.30 -6.11 -17.36
C ALA A 73 -27.44 -6.92 -16.72
N SER A 74 -27.50 -6.99 -15.38
CA SER A 74 -28.60 -7.68 -14.68
C SER A 74 -29.98 -7.05 -14.88
N ARG A 75 -30.03 -5.78 -15.33
CA ARG A 75 -31.25 -5.03 -15.62
C ARG A 75 -31.59 -4.98 -17.11
N GLY A 76 -30.82 -5.68 -17.95
CA GLY A 76 -31.00 -5.65 -19.41
C GLY A 76 -30.59 -4.32 -20.05
N ALA A 77 -29.63 -3.60 -19.44
CA ALA A 77 -29.08 -2.38 -20.02
C ALA A 77 -28.45 -2.64 -21.41
N THR A 78 -28.50 -1.62 -22.24
CA THR A 78 -27.93 -1.64 -23.59
C THR A 78 -26.40 -1.55 -23.57
N ALA A 79 -25.78 -1.93 -24.69
CA ALA A 79 -24.33 -1.77 -24.86
C ALA A 79 -23.88 -0.31 -24.72
N ASP A 80 -24.70 0.67 -25.12
CA ASP A 80 -24.38 2.10 -24.99
C ASP A 80 -24.34 2.56 -23.52
N GLU A 81 -25.15 1.96 -22.65
CA GLU A 81 -25.15 2.25 -21.21
C GLU A 81 -23.96 1.60 -20.48
N ILE A 82 -23.44 0.49 -20.99
CA ILE A 82 -22.30 -0.24 -20.43
C ILE A 82 -20.96 0.36 -20.89
N ARG A 83 -20.89 0.82 -22.15
CA ARG A 83 -19.67 1.33 -22.81
C ARG A 83 -18.85 2.35 -22.01
N PRO A 84 -19.43 3.33 -21.30
CA PRO A 84 -18.64 4.31 -20.54
C PRO A 84 -17.81 3.66 -19.43
N TYR A 85 -18.33 2.60 -18.81
CA TYR A 85 -17.62 1.88 -17.75
C TYR A 85 -16.51 1.00 -18.31
N GLU A 86 -16.71 0.40 -19.48
CA GLU A 86 -15.67 -0.35 -20.19
C GLU A 86 -14.53 0.57 -20.65
N GLN A 87 -14.88 1.75 -21.17
CA GLN A 87 -13.90 2.80 -21.53
C GLN A 87 -13.14 3.28 -20.30
N GLN A 88 -13.83 3.47 -19.17
CA GLN A 88 -13.20 3.85 -17.90
C GLN A 88 -12.19 2.78 -17.45
N ILE A 89 -12.57 1.50 -17.45
CA ILE A 89 -11.67 0.39 -17.09
C ILE A 89 -10.46 0.37 -18.04
N THR A 90 -10.71 0.51 -19.35
CA THR A 90 -9.66 0.53 -20.38
C THR A 90 -8.68 1.68 -20.14
N HIS A 91 -9.18 2.89 -19.86
CA HIS A 91 -8.33 4.04 -19.55
C HIS A 91 -7.50 3.83 -18.27
N ILE A 92 -8.13 3.35 -17.19
CA ILE A 92 -7.41 3.08 -15.93
C ILE A 92 -6.31 2.04 -16.15
N ARG A 93 -6.59 0.96 -16.90
CA ARG A 93 -5.60 -0.07 -17.23
C ARG A 93 -4.49 0.46 -18.15
N ALA A 94 -4.78 1.39 -19.06
CA ALA A 94 -3.75 1.99 -19.89
C ALA A 94 -2.79 2.88 -19.06
N VAL A 95 -3.32 3.64 -18.11
CA VAL A 95 -2.52 4.57 -17.27
C VAL A 95 -1.79 3.83 -16.15
N HIS A 96 -2.44 2.85 -15.51
CA HIS A 96 -1.93 2.18 -14.31
C HIS A 96 -1.55 0.71 -14.53
N GLY A 97 -1.71 0.15 -15.73
CA GLY A 97 -1.43 -1.25 -16.05
C GLY A 97 -0.04 -1.72 -15.61
N PRO A 98 1.04 -1.04 -16.00
CA PRO A 98 2.39 -1.40 -15.57
C PRO A 98 2.56 -1.43 -14.05
N LEU A 99 1.94 -0.49 -13.34
CA LEU A 99 1.97 -0.40 -11.87
C LEU A 99 1.13 -1.52 -11.23
N ILE A 100 -0.04 -1.84 -11.81
CA ILE A 100 -0.89 -2.96 -11.37
C ILE A 100 -0.15 -4.28 -11.53
N ASP A 101 0.51 -4.49 -12.68
CA ASP A 101 1.24 -5.73 -12.97
C ASP A 101 2.47 -5.88 -12.07
N ALA A 102 3.23 -4.80 -11.84
CA ALA A 102 4.37 -4.81 -10.92
C ALA A 102 3.94 -5.17 -9.49
N MET A 103 2.85 -4.59 -9.00
CA MET A 103 2.32 -4.90 -7.66
C MET A 103 1.71 -6.30 -7.57
N ALA A 104 1.07 -6.80 -8.64
CA ALA A 104 0.57 -8.16 -8.69
C ALA A 104 1.70 -9.20 -8.68
N GLN A 105 2.81 -8.92 -9.36
CA GLN A 105 4.03 -9.74 -9.30
C GLN A 105 4.65 -9.71 -7.89
N LEU A 106 4.70 -8.54 -7.25
CA LEU A 106 5.20 -8.40 -5.88
C LEU A 106 4.35 -9.20 -4.87
N ALA A 107 3.02 -9.15 -5.00
CA ALA A 107 2.09 -9.89 -4.17
C ALA A 107 2.08 -11.40 -4.45
N SER A 108 2.41 -11.81 -5.68
CA SER A 108 2.51 -13.22 -6.09
C SER A 108 3.90 -13.81 -5.89
N ALA A 109 4.89 -12.99 -5.53
CA ALA A 109 6.23 -13.47 -5.26
C ALA A 109 6.18 -14.34 -3.99
N PRO A 110 6.72 -15.57 -4.02
CA PRO A 110 6.88 -16.33 -2.79
C PRO A 110 7.68 -15.46 -1.82
N ALA A 111 7.23 -15.37 -0.56
CA ALA A 111 7.96 -14.67 0.47
C ALA A 111 9.39 -15.22 0.46
N ALA A 112 10.32 -14.47 -0.13
CA ALA A 112 11.72 -14.80 -0.05
C ALA A 112 12.00 -14.85 1.45
N GLU A 113 12.39 -16.03 1.94
CA GLU A 113 12.65 -16.22 3.35
C GLU A 113 13.49 -15.05 3.85
N ALA A 114 12.96 -14.35 4.86
CA ALA A 114 13.65 -13.30 5.60
C ALA A 114 14.76 -13.93 6.47
N GLY A 115 15.63 -14.73 5.83
CA GLY A 115 16.79 -15.42 6.37
C GLY A 115 18.04 -15.14 5.54
N GLY A 116 18.04 -14.05 4.77
CA GLY A 116 19.25 -13.53 4.14
C GLY A 116 20.21 -13.03 5.22
N GLU A 117 21.14 -13.89 5.58
CA GLU A 117 22.32 -13.63 6.40
C GLU A 117 22.87 -12.22 6.15
N LEU A 118 22.78 -11.36 7.17
CA LEU A 118 23.43 -10.05 7.12
C LEU A 118 24.93 -10.29 6.90
N PRO A 119 25.57 -9.59 5.94
CA PRO A 119 27.01 -9.71 5.76
C PRO A 119 27.70 -9.40 7.10
N PRO A 120 28.71 -10.19 7.53
CA PRO A 120 29.38 -9.97 8.79
C PRO A 120 30.04 -8.57 8.77
N GLY A 121 29.49 -7.66 9.57
CA GLY A 121 29.87 -6.24 9.61
C GLY A 121 28.71 -5.27 9.92
N ALA A 122 27.46 -5.68 9.80
CA ALA A 122 26.28 -4.82 10.06
C ALA A 122 25.75 -4.94 11.51
N ALA A 123 26.64 -4.90 12.51
CA ALA A 123 26.26 -4.89 13.92
C ALA A 123 26.70 -3.58 14.58
N GLU A 124 25.82 -2.58 14.58
CA GLU A 124 25.43 -1.79 15.78
C GLU A 124 24.51 -0.63 15.37
N ALA A 125 23.23 -0.91 15.33
CA ALA A 125 22.23 0.08 15.71
C ALA A 125 21.20 -0.66 16.54
N ALA A 126 21.40 -0.64 17.86
CA ALA A 126 20.37 -1.11 18.78
C ALA A 126 19.05 -0.39 18.45
N PRO A 127 17.92 -1.10 18.32
CA PRO A 127 16.63 -0.44 18.12
C PRO A 127 16.39 0.51 19.31
N PRO A 128 15.93 1.75 19.09
CA PRO A 128 15.67 2.66 20.19
C PRO A 128 14.65 2.04 21.13
N VAL A 129 15.00 1.94 22.41
CA VAL A 129 14.14 1.49 23.48
C VAL A 129 12.90 2.38 23.51
N VAL A 130 11.77 1.86 23.04
CA VAL A 130 10.47 2.50 23.17
C VAL A 130 10.16 2.58 24.67
N ARG A 131 10.41 3.73 25.29
CA ARG A 131 9.90 4.02 26.63
C ARG A 131 8.38 3.99 26.54
N GLY A 132 7.80 2.90 27.05
CA GLY A 132 6.37 2.70 27.16
C GLY A 132 5.71 3.94 27.74
N ARG A 133 4.83 4.54 26.95
CA ARG A 133 3.88 5.54 27.42
C ARG A 133 2.86 4.79 28.28
N ALA A 134 3.13 4.67 29.58
CA ALA A 134 2.16 4.15 30.54
C ALA A 134 0.88 4.98 30.43
N ARG A 135 -0.22 4.35 30.02
CA ARG A 135 -1.56 4.92 30.07
C ARG A 135 -2.57 3.90 30.55
N PHE A 136 -2.58 3.66 31.84
CA PHE A 136 -3.70 3.15 32.62
C PHE A 136 -3.48 3.74 34.02
N GLY A 137 -4.39 4.32 34.77
CA GLY A 137 -5.81 4.65 34.65
C GLY A 137 -6.13 5.32 36.00
N LYS A 138 -6.92 6.38 35.99
CA LYS A 138 -7.36 7.04 37.23
C LYS A 138 -8.49 6.21 37.85
N GLY A 139 -8.27 5.73 39.07
CA GLY A 139 -9.24 5.12 40.01
C GLY A 139 -8.42 4.74 41.26
N GLY A 140 -8.66 5.21 42.48
CA GLY A 140 -9.94 5.42 43.17
C GLY A 140 -10.19 4.20 44.05
N ASP A 141 -10.17 4.39 45.39
CA ASP A 141 -10.26 3.41 46.51
C ASP A 141 -8.96 2.59 46.74
N VAL A 142 -8.32 2.56 47.92
CA VAL A 142 -8.75 2.65 49.34
C VAL A 142 -7.71 3.40 50.18
#